data_AF-A0AAJ0GJG3-F1
#
_entry.id   AF-A0AAJ0GJG3-F1
#
_cell.length_a   1.000
_cell.length_b   1.000
_cell.length_c   1.000
_cell.angle_alpha   90.00
_cell.angle_beta   90.00
_cell.angle_gamma   90.00
#
_symmetry.space_group_name_H-M   'P 1'
#
loop_
_entity.id
_entity.type
_entity.pdbx_description
1 polymer ?
#
loop_
_entity_poly.entity_id
_entity_poly.type
_entity_poly.pdbx_seq_one_letter_code
_entity_poly.pdbx_strand_id
1 'polypeptide(L)'
;MALDVGAVAPDPALQDEHQPLLSTNSETNYETLPIMEMDKKSTKSTKDSTSPPSRPRRRSSIVNTDDDDALRLAELGYTQSLSRKFSVWSILGVGFSLTNSWFGLSAAMVTGINSGGTALIIYGVIIVACVSTCVATSLSELTSAMPSAGGQYYWAHELASERWKRVASYAVGWFSWAGSIFCSASVALALAFIVVGLWQLSHPE
;
A
#
# COMPACT_ATOMS: atom_id res chain seq x y z
N MET A 1 33.21 57.01 -23.14
CA MET A 1 34.13 55.90 -22.82
C MET A 1 33.31 54.86 -22.07
N ALA A 2 32.36 54.16 -22.69
CA ALA A 2 32.29 53.63 -24.07
C ALA A 2 33.34 52.53 -24.33
N LEU A 3 32.87 51.28 -24.33
CA LEU A 3 33.47 50.12 -25.00
C LEU A 3 32.35 49.22 -25.55
N ASP A 4 32.53 48.82 -26.80
CA ASP A 4 31.51 48.56 -27.83
C ASP A 4 32.13 47.64 -28.90
N VAL A 5 31.47 46.69 -29.59
CA VAL A 5 30.08 46.19 -29.56
C VAL A 5 30.03 44.76 -30.14
N GLY A 6 28.94 44.00 -29.95
CA GLY A 6 28.70 42.71 -30.64
C GLY A 6 27.90 41.71 -29.78
N ALA A 7 26.57 41.68 -29.72
CA ALA A 7 25.52 41.79 -30.75
C ALA A 7 25.37 40.57 -31.67
N VAL A 8 24.45 39.66 -31.30
CA VAL A 8 23.70 38.77 -32.21
C VAL A 8 22.23 38.88 -31.77
N ALA A 9 21.33 39.12 -32.73
CA ALA A 9 19.95 39.55 -32.46
C ALA A 9 18.93 38.39 -32.45
N PRO A 10 17.79 38.56 -31.76
CA PRO A 10 16.58 37.77 -32.01
C PRO A 10 15.77 38.38 -33.17
N ASP A 11 15.31 37.56 -34.11
CA ASP A 11 14.50 38.03 -35.25
C ASP A 11 13.04 38.37 -34.87
N PRO A 12 12.38 39.34 -35.52
CA PRO A 12 11.14 39.93 -35.02
C PRO A 12 9.93 39.80 -35.98
N ALA A 13 9.00 38.88 -35.67
CA ALA A 13 7.65 38.77 -36.23
C ALA A 13 6.89 37.64 -35.50
N LEU A 14 5.68 37.77 -34.93
CA LEU A 14 4.70 38.86 -34.86
C LEU A 14 4.14 38.94 -33.43
N GLN A 15 3.86 40.16 -32.95
CA GLN A 15 2.94 40.43 -31.83
C GLN A 15 1.57 40.84 -32.40
N ASP A 16 0.59 41.05 -31.51
CA ASP A 16 -0.81 41.45 -31.76
C ASP A 16 -1.70 40.32 -32.33
N GLU A 17 -2.93 40.06 -31.86
CA GLU A 17 -3.93 40.94 -31.22
C GLU A 17 -4.69 40.33 -30.01
N HIS A 18 -5.21 41.23 -29.16
CA HIS A 18 -6.46 41.15 -28.36
C HIS A 18 -6.77 40.03 -27.34
N GLN A 19 -6.67 40.41 -26.06
CA GLN A 19 -7.69 40.15 -25.01
C GLN A 19 -8.98 40.98 -25.30
N PRO A 20 -10.20 40.67 -24.78
CA PRO A 20 -10.45 40.18 -23.41
C PRO A 20 -11.65 39.23 -23.15
N LEU A 21 -11.72 38.78 -21.90
CA LEU A 21 -12.89 38.40 -21.07
C LEU A 21 -14.29 38.39 -21.74
N LEU A 22 -14.93 37.21 -21.78
CA LEU A 22 -16.38 37.09 -21.81
C LEU A 22 -16.88 36.03 -20.81
N SER A 23 -18.08 36.26 -20.31
CA SER A 23 -18.67 35.62 -19.14
C SER A 23 -19.61 34.46 -19.50
N THR A 24 -19.96 33.69 -18.46
CA THR A 24 -21.26 32.99 -18.28
C THR A 24 -21.64 31.84 -19.22
N ASN A 25 -22.55 31.02 -18.69
CA ASN A 25 -23.29 29.90 -19.31
C ASN A 25 -22.50 28.57 -19.27
N SER A 26 -22.78 27.67 -18.33
CA SER A 26 -24.00 26.84 -18.21
C SER A 26 -24.25 26.00 -19.45
N GLU A 27 -23.90 24.71 -19.39
CA GLU A 27 -24.89 23.63 -19.33
C GLU A 27 -24.22 22.25 -19.17
N THR A 28 -24.80 21.47 -18.28
CA THR A 28 -24.66 20.02 -18.18
C THR A 28 -24.82 19.33 -19.52
N ASN A 29 -23.85 18.52 -19.94
CA ASN A 29 -24.06 17.49 -20.97
C ASN A 29 -23.32 16.20 -20.61
N TYR A 30 -24.08 15.27 -20.06
CA TYR A 30 -23.67 13.91 -19.66
C TYR A 30 -24.36 12.86 -20.55
N GLU A 31 -24.37 13.06 -21.87
CA GLU A 31 -24.94 12.08 -22.81
C GLU A 31 -24.04 11.76 -24.01
N THR A 32 -24.09 10.48 -24.41
CA THR A 32 -23.64 9.90 -25.68
C THR A 32 -22.16 10.01 -26.09
N LEU A 33 -21.42 8.90 -25.89
CA LEU A 33 -20.45 8.44 -26.89
C LEU A 33 -20.89 7.05 -27.43
N PRO A 34 -21.41 6.97 -28.66
CA PRO A 34 -21.87 5.71 -29.23
C PRO A 34 -20.73 4.89 -29.85
N ILE A 35 -20.84 3.58 -29.67
CA ILE A 35 -20.37 2.49 -30.54
C ILE A 35 -19.99 2.91 -31.98
N MET A 36 -18.71 2.81 -32.33
CA MET A 36 -18.27 2.64 -33.72
C MET A 36 -17.77 1.21 -33.95
N GLU A 37 -18.64 0.44 -34.61
CA GLU A 37 -18.32 -0.82 -35.26
C GLU A 37 -17.39 -0.57 -36.46
N MET A 38 -16.35 -1.39 -36.65
CA MET A 38 -15.54 -1.39 -37.87
C MET A 38 -15.46 -2.79 -38.50
N ASP A 39 -15.28 -2.78 -39.82
CA ASP A 39 -15.86 -3.76 -40.75
C ASP A 39 -14.99 -5.01 -41.04
N LYS A 40 -15.57 -5.91 -41.82
CA LYS A 40 -15.26 -7.34 -41.99
C LYS A 40 -14.19 -7.65 -43.04
N LYS A 41 -13.74 -8.91 -42.96
CA LYS A 41 -13.20 -9.76 -44.05
C LYS A 41 -11.84 -9.38 -44.67
N SER A 42 -10.83 -10.19 -44.33
CA SER A 42 -10.15 -10.96 -45.38
C SER A 42 -9.74 -12.37 -44.91
N THR A 43 -9.92 -13.31 -45.83
CA THR A 43 -9.55 -14.74 -45.89
C THR A 43 -8.12 -15.11 -45.43
N LYS A 44 -7.70 -16.37 -45.22
CA LYS A 44 -8.31 -17.71 -44.96
C LYS A 44 -7.16 -18.73 -45.15
N SER A 45 -6.85 -19.60 -44.18
CA SER A 45 -6.14 -20.85 -44.48
C SER A 45 -6.38 -21.94 -43.42
N THR A 46 -6.97 -23.04 -43.87
CA THR A 46 -7.18 -24.27 -43.10
C THR A 46 -5.91 -25.13 -43.11
N LYS A 47 -5.59 -25.81 -42.01
CA LYS A 47 -5.04 -27.19 -42.03
C LYS A 47 -5.20 -27.89 -40.69
N ASP A 48 -5.66 -29.13 -40.75
CA ASP A 48 -5.87 -30.04 -39.61
C ASP A 48 -4.57 -30.45 -38.92
N SER A 49 -4.66 -30.68 -37.60
CA SER A 49 -3.90 -31.73 -36.93
C SER A 49 -4.59 -32.17 -35.63
N THR A 50 -5.28 -33.30 -35.69
CA THR A 50 -5.94 -33.97 -34.56
C THR A 50 -4.95 -34.38 -33.47
N SER A 51 -5.25 -34.06 -32.20
CA SER A 51 -4.66 -34.74 -31.03
C SER A 51 -5.64 -34.77 -29.84
N PRO A 52 -5.65 -35.85 -29.03
CA PRO A 52 -6.70 -36.14 -28.04
C PRO A 52 -6.67 -35.22 -26.81
N PRO A 53 -7.76 -35.18 -25.99
CA PRO A 53 -7.96 -34.11 -25.02
C PRO A 53 -6.88 -34.10 -23.93
N SER A 54 -6.17 -32.98 -23.82
CA SER A 54 -5.35 -32.68 -22.65
C SER A 54 -6.26 -32.48 -21.44
N ARG A 55 -6.51 -33.61 -20.75
CA ARG A 55 -7.08 -33.76 -19.41
C ARG A 55 -7.01 -32.44 -18.63
N PRO A 56 -8.13 -31.86 -18.16
CA PRO A 56 -8.07 -30.61 -17.41
C PRO A 56 -7.11 -30.82 -16.25
N ARG A 57 -5.99 -30.10 -16.27
CA ARG A 57 -4.98 -30.19 -15.22
C ARG A 57 -5.70 -29.75 -13.97
N ARG A 58 -6.05 -30.72 -13.10
CA ARG A 58 -6.75 -30.51 -11.83
C ARG A 58 -5.90 -29.57 -11.01
N ARG A 59 -6.10 -28.27 -11.23
CA ARG A 59 -5.52 -27.19 -10.44
C ARG A 59 -6.01 -27.49 -9.05
N SER A 60 -5.06 -27.86 -8.18
CA SER A 60 -5.33 -28.17 -6.79
C SER A 60 -6.24 -27.09 -6.26
N SER A 61 -7.42 -27.49 -5.79
CA SER A 61 -8.44 -26.59 -5.28
C SER A 61 -7.92 -25.92 -4.01
N ILE A 62 -7.21 -24.81 -4.22
CA ILE A 62 -7.20 -23.70 -3.26
C ILE A 62 -8.65 -23.21 -3.32
N VAL A 63 -9.38 -23.54 -2.26
CA VAL A 63 -10.84 -23.65 -2.25
C VAL A 63 -11.48 -22.28 -2.37
N ASN A 64 -12.14 -21.98 -3.49
CA ASN A 64 -13.19 -20.97 -3.76
C ASN A 64 -12.99 -19.49 -3.31
N THR A 65 -12.03 -19.18 -2.44
CA THR A 65 -11.82 -17.86 -1.84
C THR A 65 -11.36 -16.82 -2.85
N ASP A 66 -10.65 -17.23 -3.91
CA ASP A 66 -10.23 -16.32 -4.97
C ASP A 66 -11.43 -15.81 -5.81
N ASP A 67 -12.48 -16.62 -5.96
CA ASP A 67 -13.72 -16.21 -6.63
C ASP A 67 -14.59 -15.37 -5.67
N ASP A 68 -14.72 -15.77 -4.40
CA ASP A 68 -15.48 -15.03 -3.38
C ASP A 68 -14.89 -13.63 -3.07
N ASP A 69 -13.55 -13.51 -2.97
CA ASP A 69 -12.86 -12.22 -2.80
C ASP A 69 -13.09 -11.31 -4.03
N ALA A 70 -13.04 -11.87 -5.24
CA ALA A 70 -13.26 -11.14 -6.49
C ALA A 70 -14.72 -10.66 -6.63
N LEU A 71 -15.69 -11.46 -6.17
CA LEU A 71 -17.10 -11.08 -6.09
C LEU A 71 -17.30 -9.92 -5.11
N ARG A 72 -16.71 -9.97 -3.91
CA ARG A 72 -16.77 -8.85 -2.94
C ARG A 72 -16.10 -7.57 -3.44
N LEU A 73 -14.98 -7.70 -4.17
CA LEU A 73 -14.37 -6.56 -4.85
C LEU A 73 -15.29 -5.93 -5.91
N ALA A 74 -16.00 -6.76 -6.68
CA ALA A 74 -16.99 -6.29 -7.65
C ALA A 74 -18.21 -5.63 -6.99
N GLU A 75 -18.70 -6.14 -5.85
CA GLU A 75 -19.75 -5.51 -5.03
C GLU A 75 -19.33 -4.12 -4.52
N LEU A 76 -18.03 -3.95 -4.20
CA LEU A 76 -17.43 -2.66 -3.81
C LEU A 76 -17.10 -1.74 -5.02
N GLY A 77 -17.43 -2.16 -6.25
CA GLY A 77 -17.19 -1.40 -7.48
C GLY A 77 -15.75 -1.45 -8.01
N TYR A 78 -14.89 -2.33 -7.49
CA TYR A 78 -13.49 -2.46 -7.89
C TYR A 78 -13.26 -3.67 -8.79
N THR A 79 -12.80 -3.43 -10.02
CA THR A 79 -12.37 -4.50 -10.92
C THR A 79 -10.95 -4.97 -10.56
N GLN A 80 -10.79 -6.27 -10.28
CA GLN A 80 -9.49 -6.84 -9.91
C GLN A 80 -8.54 -6.91 -11.12
N SER A 81 -7.79 -5.83 -11.36
CA SER A 81 -6.81 -5.73 -12.46
C SER A 81 -5.49 -6.46 -12.18
N LEU A 82 -5.15 -6.75 -10.90
CA LEU A 82 -3.91 -7.44 -10.53
C LEU A 82 -4.09 -8.94 -10.32
N SER A 83 -3.25 -9.74 -10.98
CA SER A 83 -3.12 -11.18 -10.71
C SER A 83 -2.57 -11.42 -9.30
N ARG A 84 -3.25 -12.21 -8.47
CA ARG A 84 -2.78 -12.58 -7.13
C ARG A 84 -1.57 -13.54 -7.25
N LYS A 85 -0.35 -13.04 -6.96
CA LYS A 85 0.91 -13.82 -7.06
C LYS A 85 1.40 -14.38 -5.72
N PHE A 86 0.84 -13.95 -4.61
CA PHE A 86 1.28 -14.35 -3.27
C PHE A 86 0.42 -15.49 -2.71
N SER A 87 1.06 -16.60 -2.34
CA SER A 87 0.43 -17.68 -1.58
C SER A 87 0.35 -17.32 -0.09
N VAL A 88 -0.63 -17.90 0.64
CA VAL A 88 -0.80 -17.71 2.09
C VAL A 88 0.52 -17.92 2.87
N TRP A 89 1.27 -18.97 2.56
CA TRP A 89 2.58 -19.23 3.18
C TRP A 89 3.62 -18.13 2.91
N SER A 90 3.58 -17.52 1.71
CA SER A 90 4.45 -16.39 1.38
C SER A 90 4.04 -15.13 2.12
N ILE A 91 2.74 -14.89 2.30
CA ILE A 91 2.22 -13.73 3.02
C ILE A 91 2.55 -13.85 4.52
N LEU A 92 2.40 -15.04 5.10
CA LEU A 92 2.82 -15.33 6.47
C LEU A 92 4.33 -15.15 6.66
N GLY A 93 5.15 -15.64 5.73
CA GLY A 93 6.61 -15.45 5.75
C GLY A 93 7.00 -13.98 5.71
N VAL A 94 6.42 -13.20 4.80
CA VAL A 94 6.66 -11.74 4.71
C VAL A 94 6.18 -11.02 5.97
N GLY A 95 5.00 -11.33 6.51
CA GLY A 95 4.48 -10.74 7.74
C GLY A 95 5.36 -11.05 8.97
N PHE A 96 5.86 -12.27 9.08
CA PHE A 96 6.81 -12.66 10.13
C PHE A 96 8.14 -11.89 10.00
N SER A 97 8.68 -11.80 8.79
CA SER A 97 9.91 -11.02 8.51
C SER A 97 9.75 -9.53 8.81
N LEU A 98 8.61 -8.93 8.47
CA LEU A 98 8.31 -7.51 8.74
C LEU A 98 8.18 -7.22 10.23
N THR A 99 7.63 -8.15 11.02
CA THR A 99 7.36 -7.93 12.45
C THR A 99 8.63 -8.06 13.31
N ASN A 100 9.60 -8.87 12.87
CA ASN A 100 10.89 -9.12 13.55
C ASN A 100 10.75 -9.29 15.09
N SER A 101 9.77 -10.09 15.51
CA SER A 101 9.34 -10.20 16.91
C SER A 101 10.44 -10.60 17.88
N TRP A 102 11.49 -11.27 17.39
CA TRP A 102 12.67 -11.66 18.17
C TRP A 102 13.44 -10.45 18.72
N PHE A 103 13.61 -9.39 17.92
CA PHE A 103 14.32 -8.18 18.37
C PHE A 103 13.50 -7.44 19.43
N GLY A 104 12.18 -7.31 19.22
CA GLY A 104 11.26 -6.72 20.20
C GLY A 104 11.26 -7.48 21.52
N LEU A 105 11.20 -8.81 21.49
CA LEU A 105 11.28 -9.65 22.69
C LEU A 105 12.64 -9.51 23.40
N SER A 106 13.74 -9.46 22.66
CA SER A 106 15.09 -9.30 23.21
C SER A 106 15.23 -7.95 23.94
N ALA A 107 14.78 -6.86 23.32
CA ALA A 107 14.77 -5.53 23.94
C ALA A 107 13.84 -5.49 25.18
N ALA A 108 12.66 -6.10 25.09
CA ALA A 108 11.70 -6.22 26.19
C ALA A 108 12.29 -7.01 27.38
N MET A 109 13.06 -8.07 27.14
CA MET A 109 13.76 -8.81 28.19
C MET A 109 14.81 -7.95 28.89
N VAL A 110 15.66 -7.23 28.13
CA VAL A 110 16.69 -6.36 28.70
C VAL A 110 16.08 -5.26 29.57
N THR A 111 15.06 -4.54 29.07
CA THR A 111 14.43 -3.45 29.87
C THR A 111 13.55 -3.98 31.00
N GLY A 112 12.87 -5.11 30.81
CA GLY A 112 11.93 -5.66 31.78
C GLY A 112 12.63 -6.29 32.99
N ILE A 113 13.79 -6.93 32.80
CA ILE A 113 14.62 -7.40 33.92
C ILE A 113 15.11 -6.21 34.76
N ASN A 114 15.59 -5.14 34.12
CA ASN A 114 16.06 -3.94 34.82
C ASN A 114 14.94 -3.19 35.56
N SER A 115 13.70 -3.18 35.05
CA SER A 115 12.62 -2.33 35.57
C SER A 115 11.59 -3.05 36.44
N GLY A 116 11.42 -4.37 36.31
CA GLY A 116 10.37 -5.13 37.00
C GLY A 116 10.67 -6.61 37.30
N GLY A 117 11.91 -7.04 37.07
CA GLY A 117 12.37 -8.41 37.37
C GLY A 117 11.68 -9.51 36.55
N THR A 118 12.00 -10.75 36.89
CA THR A 118 11.60 -11.95 36.11
C THR A 118 10.09 -12.16 36.04
N ALA A 119 9.34 -11.78 37.08
CA ALA A 119 7.88 -11.91 37.10
C ALA A 119 7.20 -11.06 36.03
N LEU A 120 7.67 -9.83 35.80
CA LEU A 120 7.12 -8.94 34.76
C LEU A 120 7.32 -9.53 33.36
N ILE A 121 8.46 -10.18 33.10
CA ILE A 121 8.71 -10.86 31.80
C ILE A 121 7.69 -11.98 31.57
N ILE A 122 7.51 -12.88 32.54
CA ILE A 122 6.66 -14.07 32.38
C ILE A 122 5.20 -13.68 32.22
N TYR A 123 4.65 -12.90 33.16
CA TYR A 123 3.23 -12.51 33.12
C TYR A 123 2.95 -11.45 32.04
N GLY A 124 3.89 -10.52 31.80
CA GLY A 124 3.74 -9.48 30.79
C GLY A 124 3.66 -10.04 29.37
N VAL A 125 4.51 -11.00 29.00
CA VAL A 125 4.45 -11.65 27.67
C VAL A 125 3.12 -12.38 27.47
N ILE A 126 2.60 -13.07 28.48
CA ILE A 126 1.30 -13.77 28.39
C ILE A 126 0.15 -12.76 28.19
N ILE A 127 0.09 -11.69 28.99
CA ILE A 127 -0.95 -10.67 28.88
C ILE A 127 -0.88 -9.95 27.53
N VAL A 128 0.30 -9.55 27.09
CA VAL A 128 0.51 -8.90 25.78
C VAL A 128 0.12 -9.85 24.64
N ALA A 129 0.43 -11.14 24.73
CA ALA A 129 0.01 -12.13 23.74
C ALA A 129 -1.52 -12.24 23.65
N CYS A 130 -2.23 -12.34 24.79
CA CYS A 130 -3.69 -12.40 24.83
C CYS A 130 -4.37 -11.14 24.25
N VAL A 131 -3.84 -9.96 24.54
CA VAL A 131 -4.35 -8.70 23.95
C VAL A 131 -4.05 -8.65 22.44
N SER A 132 -2.86 -9.07 22.03
CA SER A 132 -2.44 -9.06 20.62
C SER A 132 -3.26 -10.04 19.76
N THR A 133 -3.59 -11.22 20.27
CA THR A 133 -4.45 -12.18 19.53
C THR A 133 -5.89 -11.70 19.43
N CYS A 134 -6.42 -11.00 20.45
CA CYS A 134 -7.72 -10.34 20.39
C CYS A 134 -7.76 -9.29 19.27
N VAL A 135 -6.80 -8.36 19.25
CA VAL A 135 -6.68 -7.32 18.21
C VAL A 135 -6.49 -7.94 16.81
N ALA A 136 -5.66 -8.98 16.69
CA ALA A 136 -5.45 -9.68 15.41
C ALA A 136 -6.72 -10.37 14.92
N THR A 137 -7.56 -10.91 15.81
CA THR A 137 -8.84 -11.53 15.45
C THR A 137 -9.81 -10.49 14.91
N SER A 138 -10.01 -9.37 15.61
CA SER A 138 -10.88 -8.29 15.12
C SER A 138 -10.40 -7.68 13.80
N LEU A 139 -9.08 -7.57 13.60
CA LEU A 139 -8.52 -7.11 12.33
C LEU A 139 -8.71 -8.14 11.20
N SER A 140 -8.71 -9.44 11.51
CA SER A 140 -8.98 -10.51 10.55
C SER A 140 -10.44 -10.49 10.09
N GLU A 141 -11.40 -10.23 10.99
CA GLU A 141 -12.82 -10.07 10.62
C GLU A 141 -13.00 -8.87 9.69
N LEU A 142 -12.39 -7.73 10.02
CA LEU A 142 -12.41 -6.50 9.23
C LEU A 142 -11.81 -6.70 7.83
N THR A 143 -10.68 -7.42 7.74
CA THR A 143 -9.99 -7.74 6.48
C THR A 143 -10.80 -8.69 5.60
N SER A 144 -11.53 -9.65 6.20
CA SER A 144 -12.42 -10.57 5.49
C SER A 144 -13.68 -9.87 4.96
N ALA A 145 -14.26 -8.95 5.74
CA ALA A 145 -15.41 -8.16 5.32
C ALA A 145 -15.08 -7.18 4.18
N MET A 146 -13.88 -6.58 4.21
CA MET A 146 -13.45 -5.56 3.25
C MET A 146 -12.05 -5.88 2.68
N PRO A 147 -11.95 -6.79 1.69
CA PRO A 147 -10.69 -7.15 1.00
C PRO A 147 -10.24 -6.06 0.01
N SER A 148 -10.15 -4.81 0.48
CA SER A 148 -9.74 -3.64 -0.29
C SER A 148 -8.23 -3.41 -0.23
N ALA A 149 -7.64 -3.01 -1.36
CA ALA A 149 -6.22 -2.64 -1.44
C ALA A 149 -5.84 -1.37 -0.63
N GLY A 150 -6.83 -0.61 -0.13
CA GLY A 150 -6.61 0.62 0.64
C GLY A 150 -6.24 0.44 2.12
N GLY A 151 -6.27 -0.79 2.64
CA GLY A 151 -5.82 -1.14 4.00
C GLY A 151 -6.42 -0.29 5.12
N GLN A 152 -5.61 0.02 6.14
CA GLN A 152 -6.05 0.69 7.38
C GLN A 152 -6.79 2.03 7.16
N TYR A 153 -6.43 2.81 6.14
CA TYR A 153 -7.08 4.09 5.85
C TYR A 153 -8.47 3.90 5.25
N TYR A 154 -8.63 2.87 4.42
CA TYR A 154 -9.90 2.51 3.82
C TYR A 154 -10.88 2.00 4.89
N TRP A 155 -10.43 1.09 5.76
CA TRP A 155 -11.26 0.61 6.87
C TRP A 155 -11.65 1.74 7.84
N ALA A 156 -10.73 2.68 8.13
CA ALA A 156 -11.02 3.86 8.94
C ALA A 156 -12.00 4.84 8.26
N HIS A 157 -11.99 4.92 6.92
CA HIS A 157 -12.97 5.70 6.17
C HIS A 157 -14.35 5.04 6.22
N GLU A 158 -14.43 3.71 6.17
CA GLU A 158 -15.71 3.01 6.09
C GLU A 158 -16.43 2.92 7.45
N LEU A 159 -15.69 2.63 8.53
CA LEU A 159 -16.25 2.58 9.90
C LEU A 159 -16.61 3.95 10.50
N ALA A 160 -16.06 5.05 9.98
CA ALA A 160 -16.32 6.37 10.52
C ALA A 160 -17.71 6.91 10.12
N SER A 161 -18.35 7.69 11.00
CA SER A 161 -19.60 8.38 10.63
C SER A 161 -19.36 9.40 9.52
N GLU A 162 -20.35 9.62 8.65
CA GLU A 162 -20.23 10.39 7.40
C GLU A 162 -19.59 11.79 7.57
N ARG A 163 -19.87 12.45 8.70
CA ARG A 163 -19.30 13.76 9.07
C ARG A 163 -17.79 13.71 9.37
N TRP A 164 -17.27 12.57 9.79
CA TRP A 164 -15.88 12.36 10.24
C TRP A 164 -15.04 11.48 9.29
N LYS A 165 -15.64 10.78 8.31
CA LYS A 165 -14.94 9.85 7.37
C LYS A 165 -13.64 10.43 6.79
N ARG A 166 -13.65 11.70 6.36
CA ARG A 166 -12.47 12.40 5.80
C ARG A 166 -11.41 12.73 6.85
N VAL A 167 -11.81 13.14 8.05
CA VAL A 167 -10.89 13.49 9.14
C VAL A 167 -10.23 12.24 9.72
N ALA A 168 -11.01 11.17 9.92
CA ALA A 168 -10.52 9.89 10.44
C ALA A 168 -9.48 9.27 9.49
N SER A 169 -9.79 9.14 8.20
CA SER A 169 -8.86 8.59 7.21
C SER A 169 -7.58 9.45 7.05
N TYR A 170 -7.69 10.79 7.07
CA TYR A 170 -6.53 11.68 7.07
C TYR A 170 -5.67 11.53 8.33
N ALA A 171 -6.29 11.45 9.52
CA ALA A 171 -5.59 11.27 10.78
C ALA A 171 -4.83 9.94 10.83
N VAL A 172 -5.46 8.82 10.44
CA VAL A 172 -4.78 7.51 10.36
C VAL A 172 -3.62 7.59 9.35
N GLY A 173 -3.82 8.25 8.20
CA GLY A 173 -2.77 8.58 7.23
C GLY A 173 -1.56 9.26 7.86
N TRP A 174 -1.82 10.35 8.57
CA TRP A 174 -0.79 11.13 9.26
C TRP A 174 -0.07 10.32 10.36
N PHE A 175 -0.80 9.56 11.18
CA PHE A 175 -0.22 8.74 12.24
C PHE A 175 0.66 7.61 11.69
N SER A 176 0.29 6.97 10.58
CA SER A 176 1.14 5.94 9.98
C SER A 176 2.40 6.54 9.33
N TRP A 177 2.31 7.72 8.72
CA TRP A 177 3.48 8.45 8.21
C TRP A 177 4.43 8.87 9.34
N ALA A 178 3.89 9.50 10.38
CA ALA A 178 4.66 9.88 11.57
C ALA A 178 5.28 8.65 12.26
N GLY A 179 4.54 7.55 12.39
CA GLY A 179 5.04 6.29 12.94
C GLY A 179 6.21 5.71 12.15
N SER A 180 6.19 5.82 10.82
CA SER A 180 7.32 5.42 9.96
C SER A 180 8.58 6.27 10.24
N ILE A 181 8.42 7.59 10.40
CA ILE A 181 9.52 8.50 10.75
C ILE A 181 10.09 8.19 12.14
N PHE A 182 9.23 8.03 13.16
CA PHE A 182 9.66 7.67 14.51
C PHE A 182 10.33 6.29 14.56
N CYS A 183 9.86 5.31 13.78
CA CYS A 183 10.50 4.01 13.64
C CYS A 183 11.91 4.15 13.03
N SER A 184 12.05 4.91 11.93
CA SER A 184 13.35 5.16 11.30
C SER A 184 14.33 5.86 12.25
N ALA A 185 13.87 6.88 12.98
CA ALA A 185 14.67 7.58 13.99
C ALA A 185 15.07 6.65 15.16
N SER A 186 14.17 5.78 15.62
CA SER A 186 14.44 4.80 16.67
C SER A 186 15.51 3.78 16.25
N VAL A 187 15.43 3.26 15.02
CA VAL A 187 16.46 2.35 14.47
C VAL A 187 17.80 3.07 14.31
N ALA A 188 17.82 4.31 13.83
CA ALA A 188 19.05 5.10 13.72
C ALA A 188 19.70 5.34 15.11
N LEU A 189 18.90 5.64 16.13
CA LEU A 189 19.36 5.80 17.51
C LEU A 189 19.89 4.48 18.10
N ALA A 190 19.21 3.35 17.86
CA ALA A 190 19.67 2.04 18.30
C ALA A 190 21.02 1.66 17.67
N LEU A 191 21.22 1.94 16.38
CA LEU A 191 22.50 1.76 15.69
C LEU A 191 23.59 2.66 16.28
N ALA A 192 23.28 3.93 16.59
CA ALA A 192 24.23 4.84 17.24
C ALA A 192 24.68 4.32 18.62
N PHE A 193 23.76 3.81 19.45
CA PHE A 193 24.13 3.18 20.72
C PHE A 193 25.01 1.94 20.56
N ILE A 194 24.77 1.11 19.53
CA ILE A 194 25.62 -0.05 19.22
C ILE A 194 27.04 0.42 18.82
N VAL A 195 27.16 1.44 17.97
CA VAL A 195 28.47 1.99 17.55
C VAL A 195 29.23 2.58 18.75
N VAL A 196 28.57 3.35 19.63
CA VAL A 196 29.20 3.90 20.83
C VAL A 196 29.60 2.77 21.81
N GLY A 197 28.76 1.75 22.00
CA GLY A 197 29.08 0.60 22.84
C GLY A 197 30.27 -0.21 22.32
N LEU A 198 30.38 -0.39 20.99
CA LEU A 198 31.55 -1.01 20.36
C LEU A 198 32.81 -0.16 20.51
N TRP A 199 32.69 1.18 20.39
CA TRP A 199 33.82 2.09 20.61
C TRP A 199 34.36 1.99 22.03
N GLN A 200 33.48 2.06 23.04
CA GLN A 200 33.82 1.88 24.47
C GLN A 200 34.48 0.51 24.75
N LEU A 201 34.02 -0.56 24.10
CA LEU A 201 34.64 -1.89 24.25
C LEU A 201 36.02 -1.99 23.56
N SER A 202 36.26 -1.19 22.52
CA SER A 202 37.53 -1.16 21.77
C SER A 202 38.61 -0.30 22.40
N HIS A 203 38.24 0.66 23.25
CA HIS A 203 39.13 1.56 24.00
C HIS A 203 38.84 1.45 25.51
N PRO A 204 39.24 0.33 26.16
CA PRO A 204 39.12 0.16 27.60
C PRO A 204 40.26 0.87 28.34
N GLU A 205 40.05 2.15 28.65
CA GLU A 205 40.90 2.97 29.55
C GLU A 205 40.34 3.06 30.98
#